data_AF-A0A1H5U5Q5-F1
#
_entry.id   AF-A0A1H5U5Q5-F1
#
_cell.length_a   1.000
_cell.length_b   1.000
_cell.length_c   1.000
_cell.angle_alpha   90.00
_cell.angle_beta   90.00
_cell.angle_gamma   90.00
#
_symmetry.space_group_name_H-M   'P 1'
#
loop_
_entity.id
_entity.type
_entity.pdbx_description
1 polymer ?
#
loop_
_entity_poly.entity_id
_entity_poly.type
_entity_poly.pdbx_seq_one_letter_code
_entity_poly.pdbx_strand_id
1 'polypeptide(L)'
;MKNLGMKMSVKDIYDVNQSSMKDAVPHFNGGCTSEVISPKGLILTNHHCGFSQIQSHSTVDHDYLTDGFWAYKMEEELPNEGLTVTFMVKIEDVTTLVLDGTASMSNEAEKQKKIQEIVTTVRQSQCCRFRRHPF
;
A
#
# COMPACT_ATOMS: atom_id res chain seq x y z
N MET A 1 -3.32 24.32 0.90
CA MET A 1 -1.91 23.96 1.16
C MET A 1 -0.93 25.08 0.80
N LYS A 2 -0.93 25.61 -0.43
CA LYS A 2 -0.06 26.76 -0.81
C LYS A 2 -0.22 27.98 0.10
N ASN A 3 -1.46 28.36 0.44
CA ASN A 3 -1.75 29.46 1.36
C ASN A 3 -1.19 29.25 2.77
N LEU A 4 -0.90 28.00 3.16
CA LEU A 4 -0.28 27.65 4.45
C LEU A 4 1.25 27.52 4.35
N GLY A 5 1.85 27.90 3.22
CA GLY A 5 3.32 27.96 3.04
C GLY A 5 3.95 26.80 2.28
N MET A 6 3.18 25.77 1.90
CA MET A 6 3.72 24.62 1.16
C MET A 6 4.38 25.05 -0.17
N LYS A 7 5.64 24.65 -0.38
CA LYS A 7 6.40 25.02 -1.58
C LYS A 7 6.30 24.00 -2.71
N MET A 8 5.97 22.75 -2.42
CA MET A 8 5.73 21.68 -3.40
C MET A 8 4.56 21.97 -4.35
N SER A 9 4.67 21.52 -5.59
CA SER A 9 3.61 21.47 -6.58
C SER A 9 2.69 20.25 -6.37
N VAL A 10 1.59 20.18 -7.12
CA VAL A 10 0.70 19.01 -7.12
C VAL A 10 1.42 17.78 -7.68
N LYS A 11 2.26 17.96 -8.71
CA LYS A 11 3.00 16.86 -9.35
C LYS A 11 4.08 16.27 -8.45
N ASP A 12 4.67 17.08 -7.56
CA ASP A 12 5.61 16.58 -6.57
C ASP A 12 4.93 15.63 -5.56
N ILE A 13 3.63 15.79 -5.34
CA ILE A 13 2.83 14.92 -4.47
C ILE A 13 2.37 13.69 -5.25
N TYR A 14 1.72 13.89 -6.40
CA TYR A 14 1.18 12.82 -7.24
C TYR A 14 1.38 13.12 -8.73
N ASP A 15 2.12 12.25 -9.41
CA ASP A 15 2.18 12.17 -10.87
C ASP A 15 2.04 10.69 -11.30
N VAL A 16 1.31 10.44 -12.39
CA VAL A 16 1.10 9.07 -12.92
C VAL A 16 2.25 8.66 -13.85
N ASN A 17 2.91 9.63 -14.47
CA ASN A 17 3.89 9.39 -15.54
C ASN A 17 5.34 9.58 -15.05
N GLN A 18 5.54 10.31 -13.96
CA GLN A 18 6.85 10.57 -13.35
C GLN A 18 6.84 10.19 -11.88
N SER A 19 8.04 10.03 -11.31
CA SER A 19 8.19 9.77 -9.88
C SER A 19 7.63 10.93 -9.05
N SER A 20 6.92 10.62 -7.97
CA SER A 20 6.43 11.62 -7.01
C SER A 20 6.45 11.08 -5.58
N MET A 21 6.01 11.88 -4.60
CA MET A 21 5.94 11.46 -3.20
C MET A 21 5.14 10.17 -2.98
N LYS A 22 4.15 9.86 -3.83
CA LYS A 22 3.37 8.62 -3.76
C LYS A 22 4.23 7.35 -3.77
N ASP A 23 5.36 7.39 -4.47
CA ASP A 23 6.23 6.21 -4.67
C ASP A 23 7.03 5.89 -3.41
N ALA A 24 7.14 6.85 -2.49
CA ALA A 24 7.82 6.69 -1.22
C ALA A 24 6.87 6.43 -0.04
N VAL A 25 5.54 6.36 -0.24
CA VAL A 25 4.56 6.18 0.85
C VAL A 25 3.72 4.90 0.65
N PRO A 26 4.31 3.71 0.88
CA PRO A 26 3.58 2.45 0.71
C PRO A 26 2.67 2.09 1.90
N HIS A 27 1.66 1.29 1.59
CA HIS A 27 0.78 0.66 2.59
C HIS A 27 1.49 -0.51 3.25
N PHE A 28 1.62 -0.47 4.57
CA PHE A 28 2.32 -1.45 5.39
C PHE A 28 1.34 -2.47 5.98
N ASN A 29 1.55 -3.74 5.65
CA ASN A 29 0.86 -4.90 6.21
C ASN A 29 -0.67 -4.82 6.24
N GLY A 30 -1.28 -4.13 5.27
CA GLY A 30 -2.74 -4.07 5.13
C GLY A 30 -3.49 -3.15 6.12
N GLY A 31 -2.79 -2.47 7.03
CA GLY A 31 -3.45 -1.60 8.03
C GLY A 31 -2.64 -0.40 8.53
N CYS A 32 -1.37 -0.26 8.14
CA CYS A 32 -0.51 0.85 8.54
C CYS A 32 0.08 1.57 7.33
N THR A 33 0.71 2.72 7.56
CA THR A 33 1.53 3.40 6.54
C THR A 33 3.01 3.21 6.85
N SER A 34 3.83 3.28 5.81
CA SER A 34 5.28 3.35 5.93
C SER A 34 5.84 4.34 4.90
N GLU A 35 7.10 4.73 5.08
CA GLU A 35 7.78 5.63 4.16
C GLU A 35 9.18 5.12 3.80
N VAL A 36 9.54 5.18 2.52
CA VAL A 36 10.88 4.84 2.03
C VAL A 36 11.81 6.03 2.25
N ILE A 37 12.93 5.80 2.94
CA ILE A 37 13.90 6.85 3.29
C ILE A 37 15.30 6.62 2.69
N SER A 38 15.48 5.55 1.91
CA SER A 38 16.76 5.20 1.29
C SER A 38 16.54 4.58 -0.09
N PRO A 39 17.45 4.82 -1.07
CA PRO A 39 17.39 4.17 -2.39
C PRO A 39 17.63 2.65 -2.32
N LYS A 40 18.06 2.12 -1.15
CA LYS A 40 18.20 0.68 -0.91
C LYS A 40 16.97 0.05 -0.26
N GLY A 41 15.84 0.77 -0.20
CA GLY A 41 14.57 0.21 0.28
C GLY A 41 14.35 0.24 1.79
N LEU A 42 15.16 0.99 2.56
CA LEU A 42 14.89 1.20 3.98
C LEU A 42 13.57 1.94 4.17
N ILE A 43 12.66 1.33 4.93
CA ILE A 43 11.36 1.91 5.28
C ILE A 43 11.28 2.25 6.77
N LEU A 44 10.58 3.33 7.08
CA LEU A 44 10.17 3.65 8.44
C LEU A 44 8.67 3.39 8.61
N THR A 45 8.29 2.97 9.81
CA THR A 45 6.90 2.91 10.26
C THR A 45 6.88 3.02 11.79
N ASN A 46 5.71 3.04 12.41
CA ASN A 46 5.60 3.11 13.86
C ASN A 46 5.90 1.75 14.51
N HIS A 47 6.38 1.80 15.77
CA HIS A 47 6.62 0.61 16.58
C HIS A 47 5.39 -0.30 16.67
N HIS A 48 4.20 0.25 16.90
CA HIS A 48 2.96 -0.54 17.00
C HIS A 48 2.56 -1.21 15.67
N CYS A 49 3.00 -0.68 14.53
CA CYS A 49 2.76 -1.28 13.22
C CYS A 49 3.67 -2.49 12.97
N GLY A 50 4.92 -2.44 13.44
CA GLY A 50 5.86 -3.57 13.41
C GLY A 50 5.71 -4.53 14.59
N PHE A 51 4.83 -4.25 15.55
CA PHE A 51 4.76 -4.97 16.81
C PHE A 51 4.48 -6.46 16.66
N SER A 52 3.61 -6.85 15.72
CA SER A 52 3.36 -8.28 15.45
C SER A 52 4.60 -9.02 15.00
N GLN A 53 5.47 -8.37 14.24
CA GLN A 53 6.73 -8.94 13.74
C GLN A 53 7.79 -8.99 14.84
N ILE A 54 7.90 -7.92 15.63
CA ILE A 54 8.77 -7.89 16.82
C ILE A 54 8.38 -9.02 17.77
N GLN A 55 7.07 -9.16 18.06
CA GLN A 55 6.55 -10.21 18.93
C GLN A 55 6.81 -11.61 18.36
N SER A 56 6.63 -11.83 17.05
CA SER A 56 6.84 -13.15 16.45
C SER A 56 8.31 -13.61 16.48
N HIS A 57 9.24 -12.66 16.53
CA HIS A 57 10.68 -12.96 16.66
C HIS A 57 11.17 -12.99 18.11
N SER A 58 10.37 -12.51 19.07
CA SER A 58 10.75 -12.44 20.48
C SER A 58 10.62 -13.79 21.15
N THR A 59 11.58 -14.11 22.01
CA THR A 59 11.60 -15.30 22.87
C THR A 59 12.02 -14.89 24.28
N VAL A 60 11.99 -15.81 25.25
CA VAL A 60 12.50 -15.53 26.61
C VAL A 60 14.00 -15.20 26.60
N ASP A 61 14.77 -15.85 25.71
CA ASP A 61 16.22 -15.63 25.61
C ASP A 61 16.56 -14.39 24.76
N HIS A 62 15.65 -13.98 23.86
CA HIS A 62 15.81 -12.82 22.97
C HIS A 62 14.53 -11.98 23.00
N ASP A 63 14.38 -11.14 24.01
CA ASP A 63 13.19 -10.34 24.23
C ASP A 63 13.25 -9.00 23.48
N TYR A 64 13.00 -9.03 22.17
CA TYR A 64 13.01 -7.81 21.34
C TYR A 64 11.89 -6.82 21.70
N LEU A 65 10.86 -7.24 22.45
CA LEU A 65 9.82 -6.34 22.93
C LEU A 65 10.35 -5.43 24.05
N THR A 66 11.20 -5.96 24.92
CA THR A 66 11.80 -5.22 26.03
C THR A 66 13.09 -4.51 25.62
N ASP A 67 13.99 -5.24 24.94
CA ASP A 67 15.37 -4.78 24.68
C ASP A 67 15.53 -4.07 23.33
N GLY A 68 14.54 -4.21 22.44
CA GLY A 68 14.61 -3.76 21.06
C GLY A 68 15.49 -4.66 20.18
N PHE A 69 15.58 -4.30 18.90
CA PHE A 69 16.38 -5.02 17.91
C PHE A 69 17.07 -4.04 16.97
N TRP A 70 18.34 -4.29 16.68
CA TRP A 70 19.17 -3.48 15.79
C TRP A 70 20.05 -4.39 14.91
N ALA A 71 19.80 -4.39 13.61
CA ALA A 71 20.67 -5.05 12.63
C ALA A 71 21.80 -4.10 12.22
N TYR A 72 23.05 -4.51 12.39
CA TYR A 72 24.24 -3.72 12.02
C TYR A 72 24.67 -3.96 10.57
N LYS A 73 24.17 -5.03 9.94
CA LYS A 73 24.38 -5.38 8.53
C LYS A 73 23.11 -5.95 7.90
N MET A 74 23.01 -5.92 6.58
CA MET A 74 21.81 -6.38 5.85
C MET A 74 21.50 -7.86 6.10
N GLU A 75 22.52 -8.67 6.32
CA GLU A 75 22.36 -10.10 6.59
C GLU A 75 21.80 -10.39 7.99
N GLU A 76 21.77 -9.39 8.88
CA GLU A 76 21.15 -9.48 10.19
C GLU A 76 19.66 -9.08 10.18
N GLU A 77 19.15 -8.51 9.09
CA GLU A 77 17.73 -8.15 8.98
C GLU A 77 16.85 -9.42 9.03
N LEU A 78 15.82 -9.40 9.89
CA LEU A 78 14.98 -10.58 10.12
C LEU A 78 13.91 -10.74 9.03
N PRO A 79 13.81 -11.91 8.37
CA PRO A 79 12.76 -12.17 7.39
C PRO A 79 11.41 -12.36 8.08
N ASN A 80 10.37 -11.71 7.54
CA ASN A 80 9.00 -11.77 8.07
C ASN A 80 8.07 -12.42 7.06
N GLU A 81 7.68 -13.68 7.31
CA GLU A 81 6.74 -14.39 6.44
C GLU A 81 5.35 -13.76 6.48
N GLY A 82 4.73 -13.59 5.30
CA GLY A 82 3.38 -13.02 5.19
C GLY A 82 3.29 -11.50 5.36
N LEU A 83 4.37 -10.82 5.78
CA LEU A 83 4.44 -9.36 5.78
C LEU A 83 4.49 -8.84 4.34
N THR A 84 3.63 -7.86 4.03
CA THR A 84 3.60 -7.23 2.71
C THR A 84 3.68 -5.72 2.79
N VAL A 85 4.28 -5.12 1.76
CA VAL A 85 4.36 -3.67 1.57
C VAL A 85 3.84 -3.38 0.16
N THR A 86 2.82 -2.53 0.04
CA THR A 86 2.12 -2.28 -1.24
C THR A 86 2.34 -0.86 -1.72
N PHE A 87 2.87 -0.71 -2.93
CA PHE A 87 3.09 0.58 -3.58
C PHE A 87 1.94 0.96 -4.51
N MET A 88 1.52 2.23 -4.45
CA MET A 88 0.46 2.76 -5.30
C MET A 88 0.99 3.18 -6.67
N VAL A 89 0.72 2.36 -7.69
CA VAL A 89 1.14 2.65 -9.07
C VAL A 89 0.31 3.77 -9.69
N LYS A 90 -1.02 3.64 -9.67
CA LYS A 90 -1.96 4.58 -10.30
C LYS A 90 -3.31 4.57 -9.58
N ILE A 91 -3.96 5.74 -9.55
CA ILE A 91 -5.37 5.91 -9.23
C ILE A 91 -6.14 6.12 -10.54
N GLU A 92 -7.23 5.38 -10.72
CA GLU A 92 -8.10 5.46 -11.90
C GLU A 92 -9.56 5.54 -11.48
N ASP A 93 -10.30 6.47 -12.07
CA ASP A 93 -11.74 6.56 -11.89
C ASP A 93 -12.43 5.49 -12.74
N VAL A 94 -13.13 4.58 -12.06
CA VAL A 94 -13.87 3.47 -12.67
C VAL A 94 -15.38 3.58 -12.42
N THR A 95 -15.87 4.75 -11.99
CA THR A 95 -17.27 4.97 -11.60
C THR A 95 -18.24 4.56 -12.70
N THR A 96 -18.02 5.05 -13.92
CA THR A 96 -18.87 4.71 -15.09
C THR A 96 -18.83 3.22 -15.42
N LEU A 97 -17.67 2.59 -15.29
CA LEU A 97 -17.52 1.15 -15.56
C LEU A 97 -18.28 0.32 -14.54
N VAL A 98 -18.11 0.62 -13.25
CA VAL A 98 -18.70 -0.16 -12.15
C VAL A 98 -20.22 0.03 -12.04
N LEU A 99 -20.72 1.21 -12.41
CA LEU A 99 -22.16 1.51 -12.38
C LEU A 99 -22.89 1.15 -13.68
N ASP A 100 -22.20 0.61 -14.67
CA ASP A 100 -22.80 0.23 -15.95
C ASP A 100 -23.94 -0.78 -15.77
N GLY A 101 -25.08 -0.50 -16.39
CA GLY A 101 -26.28 -1.33 -16.29
C GLY A 101 -26.99 -1.32 -14.92
N THR A 102 -26.59 -0.48 -13.95
CA THR A 102 -27.18 -0.46 -12.60
C THR A 102 -28.29 0.58 -12.40
N ALA A 103 -28.46 1.51 -13.35
CA ALA A 103 -29.33 2.70 -13.18
C ALA A 103 -30.83 2.38 -13.06
N SER A 104 -31.30 1.33 -13.74
CA SER A 104 -32.71 0.91 -13.74
C SER A 104 -33.04 -0.16 -12.69
N MET A 105 -32.07 -0.58 -11.88
CA MET A 105 -32.26 -1.62 -10.87
C MET A 105 -32.87 -1.01 -9.60
N SER A 106 -34.09 -1.44 -9.25
CA SER A 106 -34.80 -0.99 -8.04
C SER A 106 -34.51 -1.84 -6.81
N ASN A 107 -34.05 -3.09 -7.01
CA ASN A 107 -33.61 -3.97 -5.93
C ASN A 107 -32.13 -3.71 -5.60
N GLU A 108 -31.88 -3.18 -4.41
CA GLU A 108 -30.53 -2.83 -3.97
C GLU A 108 -29.61 -4.05 -3.82
N ALA A 109 -30.13 -5.21 -3.40
CA ALA A 109 -29.32 -6.42 -3.25
C ALA A 109 -28.84 -6.94 -4.62
N GLU A 110 -29.71 -6.93 -5.63
CA GLU A 110 -29.34 -7.30 -7.00
C GLU A 110 -28.35 -6.29 -7.60
N LYS A 111 -28.55 -5.00 -7.32
CA LYS A 111 -27.65 -3.93 -7.76
C LYS A 111 -26.25 -4.08 -7.17
N GLN A 112 -26.14 -4.33 -5.87
CA GLN A 112 -24.86 -4.60 -5.21
C GLN A 112 -24.19 -5.85 -5.76
N LYS A 113 -24.94 -6.92 -6.00
CA LYS A 113 -24.40 -8.13 -6.62
C LYS A 113 -23.81 -7.82 -8.00
N LYS A 114 -24.52 -7.07 -8.84
CA LYS A 114 -24.05 -6.66 -10.16
C LYS A 114 -22.78 -5.80 -10.10
N ILE A 115 -22.73 -4.85 -9.17
CA ILE A 115 -21.53 -4.03 -8.90
C ILE A 115 -20.34 -4.92 -8.55
N GLN A 116 -20.50 -5.90 -7.64
CA GLN A 116 -19.41 -6.80 -7.24
C GLN A 116 -18.91 -7.68 -8.40
N GLU A 117 -19.81 -8.15 -9.26
CA GLU A 117 -19.45 -8.87 -10.48
C GLU A 117 -18.58 -7.99 -11.39
N ILE A 118 -19.00 -6.75 -11.65
CA ILE A 118 -18.25 -5.82 -12.51
C ILE A 118 -16.90 -5.47 -11.89
N VAL A 119 -16.84 -5.18 -10.59
CA VAL A 119 -15.59 -4.89 -9.86
C VAL A 119 -14.60 -6.04 -10.00
N THR A 120 -15.07 -7.29 -9.92
CA THR A 120 -14.24 -8.48 -10.11
C THR A 120 -13.65 -8.53 -11.52
N THR A 121 -14.47 -8.26 -12.55
CA THR A 121 -14.03 -8.20 -13.95
C THR A 121 -13.02 -7.08 -14.20
N VAL A 122 -13.30 -5.87 -13.71
CA VAL A 122 -12.40 -4.71 -13.83
C VAL A 122 -11.05 -5.03 -13.17
N ARG A 123 -11.06 -5.58 -11.95
CA ARG A 123 -9.84 -5.96 -11.24
C ARG A 123 -9.01 -6.98 -12.02
N GLN A 124 -9.63 -8.01 -12.61
CA GLN A 124 -8.91 -9.01 -13.41
C GLN A 124 -8.28 -8.39 -14.67
N SER A 125 -9.04 -7.56 -15.39
CA SER A 125 -8.55 -6.92 -16.62
C SER A 125 -7.38 -5.96 -16.35
N GLN A 126 -7.41 -5.21 -15.25
CA GLN A 126 -6.33 -4.31 -14.85
C GLN A 126 -5.11 -5.08 -14.32
N CYS A 127 -5.30 -6.12 -13.49
CA CYS A 127 -4.21 -6.92 -12.94
C CYS A 127 -3.28 -7.52 -14.02
N CYS A 128 -3.86 -8.03 -15.11
CA CYS A 128 -3.11 -8.59 -16.24
C CYS A 128 -2.28 -7.55 -16.99
N ARG A 129 -2.63 -6.26 -16.91
CA ARG A 129 -1.93 -5.17 -17.58
C ARG A 129 -0.67 -4.74 -16.81
N PHE A 130 -0.70 -4.80 -15.48
CA PHE A 130 0.38 -4.29 -14.62
C PHE A 130 1.52 -5.29 -14.35
N ARG A 131 1.32 -6.60 -14.49
CA ARG A 131 2.41 -7.60 -14.37
C ARG A 131 3.45 -7.57 -15.50
N ARG A 132 3.33 -6.64 -16.45
CA ARG A 132 4.22 -6.51 -17.62
C ARG A 132 5.22 -5.36 -17.52
N HIS A 133 5.31 -4.66 -16.39
CA HIS A 133 6.30 -3.61 -16.18
C HIS A 133 7.23 -4.01 -15.03
N PRO A 134 8.53 -4.23 -15.31
CA PRO A 134 9.51 -4.36 -14.25
C PRO A 134 9.71 -2.99 -13.58
N PHE A 135 9.84 -3.01 -12.26
CA PHE A 135 10.41 -1.91 -11.49
C PHE A 135 11.89 -1.72 -11.84
#